data_AF-A0ABD4TMB3-F1
#
_entry.id   AF-A0ABD4TMB3-F1
#
_cell.length_a   1.000
_cell.length_b   1.000
_cell.length_c   1.000
_cell.angle_alpha   90.00
_cell.angle_beta   90.00
_cell.angle_gamma   90.00
#
_symmetry.space_group_name_H-M   'P 1'
#
loop_
_entity.id
_entity.type
_entity.pdbx_description
1 polymer ?
#
loop_
_entity_poly.entity_id
_entity_poly.type
_entity_poly.pdbx_seq_one_letter_code
_entity_poly.pdbx_strand_id
1 'polypeptide(L)'
;MKEPLCDITHCDELARNVLPRMRAELVYRLVNVQGVRQSEVSRRLGISRAAISQYLSRKRGSGEIELSEDMTEMLERWAFAVMNDNSHSITICDICNCTKKTGKSR
;
A
#
# COMPACT_ATOMS: atom_id res chain seq x y z
N MET A 1 18.79 -24.25 -11.95
CA MET A 1 17.45 -24.24 -11.33
C MET A 1 17.20 -22.81 -10.90
N LYS A 2 16.11 -22.16 -11.34
CA LYS A 2 15.80 -20.80 -10.90
C LYS A 2 15.30 -20.89 -9.46
N GLU A 3 15.95 -20.18 -8.54
CA GLU A 3 15.52 -20.08 -7.15
C GLU A 3 14.07 -19.57 -7.09
N PRO A 4 13.25 -20.06 -6.14
CA PRO A 4 11.89 -19.57 -6.00
C PRO A 4 11.93 -18.08 -5.63
N LEU A 5 11.45 -17.22 -6.55
CA LEU A 5 11.33 -15.76 -6.40
C LEU A 5 10.37 -15.31 -5.27
N CYS A 6 9.91 -16.22 -4.41
CA CYS A 6 8.96 -15.99 -3.34
C CYS A 6 9.34 -16.93 -2.18
N ASP A 7 10.18 -16.44 -1.28
CA ASP A 7 10.52 -17.09 -0.02
C ASP A 7 10.22 -16.16 1.16
N ILE A 8 10.35 -16.67 2.39
CA ILE A 8 10.04 -15.90 3.60
C ILE A 8 10.93 -14.67 3.76
N THR A 9 12.19 -14.74 3.33
CA THR A 9 13.15 -13.63 3.40
C THR A 9 12.72 -12.49 2.49
N HIS A 10 12.34 -12.80 1.25
CA HIS A 10 11.82 -11.84 0.29
C HIS A 10 10.49 -11.22 0.75
N CYS A 11 9.58 -12.04 1.28
CA CYS A 11 8.32 -11.54 1.85
C CYS A 11 8.55 -10.61 3.05
N ASP A 12 9.51 -10.91 3.92
CA ASP A 12 9.88 -10.08 5.06
C ASP A 12 10.45 -8.72 4.62
N GLU A 13 11.31 -8.70 3.61
CA GLU A 13 11.84 -7.46 3.03
C GLU A 13 10.72 -6.59 2.46
N LEU A 14 9.79 -7.19 1.70
CA LEU A 14 8.62 -6.48 1.18
C LEU A 14 7.73 -5.95 2.31
N ALA A 15 7.51 -6.75 3.36
CA ALA A 15 6.71 -6.35 4.51
C ALA A 15 7.32 -5.19 5.29
N ARG A 16 8.66 -5.13 5.38
CA ARG A 16 9.38 -4.05 6.07
C ARG A 16 9.53 -2.78 5.24
N ASN A 17 9.75 -2.92 3.93
CA ASN A 17 10.17 -1.80 3.09
C ASN A 17 9.07 -1.27 2.18
N VAL A 18 8.19 -2.14 1.66
CA VAL A 18 7.18 -1.78 0.66
C VAL A 18 5.81 -1.58 1.32
N LEU A 19 5.35 -2.54 2.12
CA LEU A 19 4.01 -2.46 2.73
C LEU A 19 3.75 -1.17 3.53
N PRO A 20 4.68 -0.64 4.35
CA PRO A 20 4.43 0.58 5.09
C PRO A 20 4.23 1.79 4.17
N ARG A 21 4.94 1.82 3.03
CA ARG A 21 4.82 2.87 2.02
C ARG A 21 3.48 2.78 1.29
N MET A 22 3.07 1.58 0.90
CA MET A 22 1.78 1.35 0.23
C MET A 22 0.60 1.69 1.14
N ARG A 23 0.67 1.32 2.42
CA ARG A 23 -0.34 1.72 3.41
C ARG A 23 -0.39 3.23 3.59
N ALA A 24 0.76 3.89 3.65
CA ALA A 24 0.81 5.34 3.76
C ALA A 24 0.18 6.04 2.54
N GLU A 25 0.47 5.52 1.34
CA GLU A 25 -0.09 6.03 0.09
C GLU A 25 -1.60 5.83 0.00
N LEU A 26 -2.10 4.64 0.35
CA LEU A 26 -3.54 4.36 0.43
C LEU A 26 -4.24 5.36 1.36
N VAL A 27 -3.71 5.52 2.57
CA VAL A 27 -4.29 6.42 3.58
C VAL A 27 -4.25 7.87 3.10
N TYR A 28 -3.14 8.29 2.47
CA TYR A 28 -3.03 9.62 1.87
C TYR A 28 -4.09 9.85 0.80
N ARG A 29 -4.27 8.91 -0.13
CA ARG A 29 -5.29 9.03 -1.19
C ARG A 29 -6.70 9.14 -0.62
N LEU A 30 -7.05 8.27 0.34
CA LEU A 30 -8.36 8.31 0.98
C LEU A 30 -8.61 9.65 1.69
N VAL A 31 -7.65 10.13 2.47
CA VAL A 31 -7.86 11.32 3.31
C VAL A 31 -7.64 12.63 2.56
N ASN A 32 -6.51 12.77 1.88
CA ASN A 32 -6.07 14.03 1.27
C ASN A 32 -6.58 14.23 -0.15
N VAL A 33 -6.76 13.15 -0.92
CA VAL A 33 -7.22 13.25 -2.32
C VAL A 33 -8.74 13.09 -2.40
N GLN A 34 -9.31 12.09 -1.71
CA GLN A 34 -10.75 11.81 -1.73
C GLN A 34 -11.55 12.50 -0.61
N GLY A 35 -10.88 13.14 0.35
CA GLY A 35 -11.53 13.89 1.42
C GLY A 35 -12.21 13.03 2.50
N VAL A 36 -11.89 11.74 2.58
CA VAL A 36 -12.46 10.82 3.57
C VAL A 36 -11.93 11.15 4.97
N ARG A 37 -12.82 11.22 5.97
CA ARG A 37 -12.43 11.53 7.35
C ARG A 37 -11.49 10.46 7.91
N GLN A 38 -10.43 10.86 8.63
CA GLN A 38 -9.49 9.90 9.23
C GLN A 38 -10.15 8.87 10.15
N SER A 39 -11.22 9.25 10.86
CA SER A 39 -12.01 8.33 11.70
C SER A 39 -12.74 7.26 10.88
N GLU A 40 -13.21 7.61 9.69
CA GLU A 40 -13.85 6.69 8.75
C GLU A 40 -12.82 5.69 8.20
N VAL A 41 -11.67 6.20 7.75
CA VAL A 41 -10.57 5.36 7.24
C VAL A 41 -10.05 4.41 8.33
N SER A 42 -9.89 4.90 9.57
CA SER A 42 -9.53 4.09 10.74
C SER A 42 -10.51 2.94 10.97
N ARG A 43 -11.83 3.20 10.91
CA ARG A 43 -12.85 2.17 11.08
C ARG A 43 -12.81 1.13 9.96
N ARG A 44 -12.74 1.57 8.70
CA ARG A 44 -12.74 0.68 7.53
C ARG A 44 -11.49 -0.20 7.43
N LEU A 45 -10.32 0.35 7.79
CA LEU A 45 -9.06 -0.40 7.78
C LEU A 45 -8.82 -1.22 9.06
N GLY A 46 -9.63 -1.06 10.11
CA GLY A 46 -9.45 -1.76 11.38
C GLY A 46 -8.15 -1.37 12.12
N ILE A 47 -7.66 -0.14 11.93
CA ILE A 47 -6.44 0.36 12.57
C ILE A 47 -6.70 1.64 13.37
N SER A 48 -5.82 1.99 14.29
CA SER A 48 -6.01 3.17 15.15
C SER A 48 -5.91 4.49 14.38
N ARG A 49 -6.60 5.54 14.87
CA ARG A 49 -6.43 6.91 14.37
C ARG A 49 -4.98 7.40 14.47
N ALA A 50 -4.24 6.94 15.48
CA ALA A 50 -2.82 7.24 15.63
C ALA A 50 -2.00 6.65 14.47
N ALA A 51 -2.29 5.42 14.04
CA ALA A 51 -1.65 4.82 12.86
C ALA A 51 -1.95 5.61 11.58
N ILE A 52 -3.20 6.05 11.39
CA ILE A 52 -3.58 6.93 10.26
C ILE A 52 -2.76 8.23 10.28
N SER A 53 -2.68 8.91 11.43
CA SER A 53 -1.90 10.13 11.58
C SER A 53 -0.41 9.92 11.27
N GLN A 54 0.16 8.81 11.75
CA GLN A 54 1.54 8.43 11.46
C GLN A 54 1.76 8.22 9.95
N TYR A 55 0.87 7.50 9.27
CA TYR A 55 0.95 7.32 7.82
C TYR A 55 0.95 8.65 7.05
N LEU A 56 0.05 9.56 7.42
CA LEU A 56 -0.05 10.89 6.80
C LEU A 56 1.20 11.76 7.06
N SER A 57 1.76 11.69 8.27
CA SER A 57 2.98 12.42 8.61
C SER A 57 4.21 11.95 7.81
N ARG A 58 4.31 10.65 7.55
CA ARG A 58 5.46 10.05 6.84
C ARG A 58 5.47 10.44 5.36
N LYS A 59 4.31 10.50 4.72
CA LYS A 59 4.21 10.90 3.31
C LYS A 59 4.68 12.34 3.07
N ARG A 60 4.49 13.23 4.05
CA ARG A 60 4.93 14.64 3.98
C ARG A 60 6.46 14.83 4.07
N GLY A 61 7.23 13.78 4.39
CA GLY A 61 8.69 13.86 4.56
C GLY A 61 9.52 12.85 3.75
N SER A 62 8.91 11.86 3.09
CA SER A 62 9.64 10.76 2.45
C SER A 62 9.93 10.93 0.95
N GLY A 63 9.69 12.12 0.37
CA GLY A 63 9.72 12.34 -1.08
C GLY A 63 8.53 11.69 -1.79
N GLU A 64 8.14 12.26 -2.94
CA GLU A 64 7.18 11.60 -3.83
C GLU A 64 7.82 10.29 -4.32
N ILE A 65 7.24 9.17 -3.92
CA ILE A 65 7.59 7.87 -4.50
C ILE A 65 7.00 7.89 -5.90
N GLU A 66 7.84 7.77 -6.92
CA GLU A 66 7.39 7.47 -8.27
C GLU A 66 6.72 6.09 -8.26
N LEU A 67 5.40 6.08 -8.32
CA LEU A 67 4.61 4.86 -8.42
C LEU A 67 4.51 4.50 -9.89
N SER A 68 4.77 3.22 -10.22
CA SER A 68 4.43 2.72 -11.54
C SER A 68 2.92 2.78 -11.78
N GLU A 69 2.52 2.74 -13.05
CA GLU A 69 1.12 2.70 -13.44
C GLU A 69 0.38 1.51 -12.79
N ASP A 70 0.96 0.31 -12.84
CA ASP A 70 0.45 -0.89 -12.16
C ASP A 70 0.24 -0.69 -10.65
N MET A 71 1.17 0.00 -9.97
CA MET A 71 1.06 0.27 -8.54
C MET A 71 -0.05 1.29 -8.25
N THR A 72 -0.19 2.28 -9.13
CA THR A 72 -1.23 3.30 -9.05
C THR A 72 -2.62 2.68 -9.23
N GLU A 73 -2.80 1.84 -10.24
CA GLU A 73 -4.06 1.12 -10.49
C GLU A 73 -4.42 0.20 -9.31
N MET A 74 -3.43 -0.53 -8.78
CA MET A 74 -3.64 -1.39 -7.61
C MET A 74 -4.08 -0.58 -6.37
N LEU A 75 -3.46 0.58 -6.13
CA LEU A 75 -3.86 1.47 -5.02
C LEU A 75 -5.27 2.02 -5.19
N GLU A 76 -5.69 2.33 -6.42
CA GLU A 76 -7.06 2.78 -6.71
C GLU A 76 -8.07 1.67 -6.45
N ARG A 77 -7.79 0.46 -6.92
CA ARG A 77 -8.60 -0.73 -6.64
C ARG A 77 -8.68 -1.00 -5.14
N TRP A 78 -7.57 -0.84 -4.42
CA TRP A 78 -7.54 -1.01 -2.97
C TRP A 78 -8.39 0.05 -2.26
N ALA A 79 -8.25 1.33 -2.63
CA ALA A 79 -9.05 2.41 -2.08
C ALA A 79 -10.55 2.18 -2.32
N PHE A 80 -10.92 1.76 -3.53
CA PHE A 80 -12.29 1.42 -3.87
C PHE A 80 -12.82 0.25 -3.02
N ALA A 81 -12.04 -0.81 -2.84
CA ALA A 81 -12.45 -1.96 -2.03
C ALA A 81 -12.72 -1.56 -0.57
N VAL A 82 -11.82 -0.75 0.02
CA VAL A 82 -11.95 -0.24 1.40
C VAL A 82 -13.22 0.59 1.58
N MET A 83 -13.57 1.42 0.59
CA MET A 83 -14.72 2.33 0.68
C MET A 83 -16.08 1.69 0.39
N ASN A 84 -16.11 0.55 -0.29
CA ASN A 84 -17.36 -0.13 -0.63
C ASN A 84 -17.64 -1.37 0.23
N ASP A 85 -16.85 -1.58 1.29
CA ASP A 85 -16.91 -2.78 2.15
C ASP A 85 -16.88 -4.09 1.33
N ASN A 86 -16.21 -4.03 0.18
CA ASN A 86 -16.13 -5.15 -0.76
C ASN A 86 -15.05 -6.12 -0.29
N SER A 87 -15.35 -7.42 -0.36
CA SER A 87 -14.49 -8.53 0.08
C SER A 87 -13.19 -8.71 -0.72
N HIS A 88 -12.86 -7.79 -1.63
CA HIS A 88 -11.62 -7.86 -2.41
C HIS A 88 -10.44 -7.44 -1.53
N SER A 89 -9.91 -8.41 -0.79
CA SER A 89 -8.68 -8.25 -0.02
C SER A 89 -7.49 -8.18 -0.97
N ILE A 90 -6.80 -7.04 -1.01
CA ILE A 90 -5.47 -6.94 -1.62
C ILE A 90 -4.49 -7.72 -0.74
N THR A 91 -3.79 -8.67 -1.34
CA THR A 91 -2.79 -9.49 -0.67
C THR A 91 -1.39 -8.85 -0.76
N ILE A 92 -0.48 -9.29 0.11
CA ILE A 92 0.94 -8.92 0.00
C ILE A 92 1.52 -9.36 -1.36
N CYS A 93 1.03 -10.46 -1.92
CA CYS A 93 1.48 -10.99 -3.21
C CYS A 93 1.06 -10.08 -4.38
N ASP A 94 -0.11 -9.46 -4.31
CA ASP A 94 -0.55 -8.49 -5.33
C ASP A 94 0.42 -7.30 -5.37
N ILE A 95 0.78 -6.80 -4.18
CA ILE A 95 1.76 -5.72 -4.02
C ILE A 95 3.15 -6.15 -4.53
N CYS A 96 3.59 -7.36 -4.15
CA CYS A 96 4.85 -7.94 -4.61
C CYS A 96 4.93 -8.02 -6.15
N ASN A 97 3.88 -8.53 -6.79
CA ASN A 97 3.85 -8.70 -8.25
C ASN A 97 3.92 -7.37 -9.00
N CYS A 98 3.30 -6.31 -8.47
CA CYS A 98 3.45 -4.96 -9.01
C CYS A 98 4.90 -4.43 -8.90
N THR A 99 5.64 -4.79 -7.85
CA THR A 99 7.06 -4.40 -7.70
C THR A 99 8.03 -5.20 -8.59
N LYS A 100 7.70 -6.45 -8.93
CA LYS A 100 8.56 -7.30 -9.78
C LYS A 100 8.64 -6.79 -11.22
N LYS A 101 7.58 -6.15 -11.73
CA LYS A 101 7.55 -5.57 -13.08
C LYS A 101 8.41 -4.31 -13.22
N THR A 102 8.73 -3.64 -12.11
CA THR A 102 9.64 -2.48 -12.09
C THR A 102 11.12 -2.86 -11.92
N GLY A 103 11.42 -4.14 -11.68
CA GLY A 103 12.78 -4.63 -11.48
C GLY A 103 13.46 -5.01 -12.79
N LYS A 104 14.26 -4.10 -13.36
CA LYS A 104 15.44 -4.52 -14.13
C LYS A 104 16.30 -5.39 -13.21
N SER A 105 16.54 -6.64 -13.62
CA SER A 105 17.61 -7.48 -13.06
C SER A 105 18.88 -6.65 -12.85
N ARG A 106 19.39 -6.67 -11.63
CA ARG A 106 20.80 -6.51 -11.35
C ARG A 106 21.24 -7.71 -10.55
#